data_AF-A0A800M7N7-F1
#
_entry.id   AF-A0A800M7N7-F1
#
_cell.length_a   1.000
_cell.length_b   1.000
_cell.length_c   1.000
_cell.angle_alpha   90.00
_cell.angle_beta   90.00
_cell.angle_gamma   90.00
#
_symmetry.space_group_name_H-M   'P 1'
#
loop_
_entity.id
_entity.type
_entity.pdbx_description
1 polymer ?
#
loop_
_entity_poly.entity_id
_entity_poly.type
_entity_poly.pdbx_seq_one_letter_code
_entity_poly.pdbx_strand_id
1 'polypeptide(L)' 'SEELSDSRLSAPMPGNIIRVLVQAGDKVISGQPLLVMEAMKMEHTINAPADGIVEQVFFQTGDLVQNDAELIKFSLL' A
#
# COMPACT_ATOMS: atom_id res chain seq x y z
N SER A 1 -1.40 21.32 14.66
CA SER A 1 -0.09 21.05 14.04
C SER A 1 -0.05 19.56 13.79
N GLU A 2 -0.44 19.14 12.60
CA GLU A 2 -0.25 17.77 12.14
C GLU A 2 0.42 17.91 10.79
N GLU A 3 1.74 17.82 10.86
CA GLU A 3 2.66 18.00 9.74
C GLU A 3 2.37 16.98 8.64
N LEU A 4 2.35 17.54 7.43
CA LEU A 4 2.35 16.86 6.15
C LEU A 4 3.67 16.08 5.99
N SER A 5 3.71 14.77 6.27
CA SER A 5 4.83 13.93 5.78
C SER A 5 4.68 12.41 5.90
N ASP A 6 3.60 11.86 6.46
CA ASP A 6 3.35 10.40 6.47
C ASP A 6 1.99 10.12 5.81
N SER A 7 1.98 9.78 4.51
CA SER A 7 0.75 9.32 3.86
C SER A 7 0.62 7.82 4.08
N ARG A 8 -0.29 7.43 4.97
CA ARG A 8 -0.62 6.02 5.23
C ARG A 8 -1.49 5.49 4.09
N LEU A 9 -1.04 4.41 3.46
CA LEU A 9 -1.86 3.69 2.48
C LEU A 9 -2.52 2.51 3.18
N SER A 10 -3.80 2.67 3.47
CA SER A 10 -4.61 1.67 4.19
C SER A 10 -5.51 0.86 3.26
N ALA A 11 -5.88 -0.33 3.73
CA ALA A 11 -6.82 -1.22 3.04
C ALA A 11 -8.22 -0.59 2.99
N PRO A 12 -8.79 -0.34 1.79
CA PRO A 12 -10.12 0.28 1.68
C PRO A 12 -11.25 -0.65 2.14
N MET A 13 -10.97 -1.95 2.27
CA MET A 13 -11.89 -2.99 2.71
C MET A 13 -11.11 -4.25 3.10
N PRO A 14 -11.73 -5.21 3.83
CA PRO A 14 -11.08 -6.47 4.16
C PRO A 14 -10.82 -7.32 2.89
N GLY A 15 -9.71 -8.05 2.87
CA GLY A 15 -9.33 -8.86 1.71
C GLY A 15 -8.07 -9.69 1.94
N ASN A 16 -7.59 -10.32 0.88
CA ASN A 16 -6.32 -11.06 0.87
C ASN A 16 -5.27 -10.29 0.06
N ILE A 17 -4.03 -10.23 0.53
CA ILE A 17 -2.92 -9.77 -0.31
C ILE A 17 -2.58 -10.89 -1.31
N ILE A 18 -2.75 -10.62 -2.60
CA ILE A 18 -2.42 -11.62 -3.64
C ILE A 18 -1.07 -11.32 -4.31
N ARG A 19 -0.62 -10.06 -4.30
CA ARG A 19 0.71 -9.66 -4.82
C ARG A 19 1.26 -8.47 -4.05
N VAL A 20 2.53 -8.50 -3.72
CA VAL A 20 3.31 -7.34 -3.28
C VAL A 20 4.30 -7.00 -4.41
N LEU A 21 4.31 -5.75 -4.88
CA LEU A 21 5.06 -5.32 -6.07
C LEU A 21 6.25 -4.42 -5.74
N VAL A 22 6.37 -4.01 -4.47
CA VAL A 22 7.42 -3.12 -3.96
C VAL A 22 7.97 -3.64 -2.64
N GLN A 23 9.12 -3.11 -2.23
CA GLN A 23 9.74 -3.36 -0.93
C GLN A 23 10.20 -2.04 -0.30
N ALA A 24 10.54 -2.10 0.99
CA ALA A 24 11.12 -0.96 1.70
C ALA A 24 12.40 -0.47 0.99
N GLY A 25 12.52 0.85 0.83
CA GLY A 25 13.61 1.53 0.13
C GLY A 25 13.33 1.81 -1.36
N ASP A 26 12.28 1.24 -1.94
CA ASP A 26 11.95 1.50 -3.35
C ASP A 26 11.48 2.95 -3.56
N LYS A 27 11.98 3.57 -4.63
CA LYS A 27 11.42 4.83 -5.16
C LYS A 27 10.26 4.52 -6.09
N VAL A 28 9.15 5.22 -5.92
CA VAL A 28 7.94 5.04 -6.71
C VAL A 28 7.46 6.37 -7.27
N ILE A 29 6.74 6.31 -8.40
CA ILE A 29 6.09 7.48 -9.00
C ILE A 29 4.57 7.43 -8.77
N SER A 30 3.91 8.59 -8.84
CA SER A 30 2.45 8.67 -8.75
C SER A 30 1.78 7.72 -9.74
N GLY A 31 0.78 6.97 -9.26
CA GLY A 31 0.05 5.96 -10.02
C GLY A 31 0.77 4.61 -10.14
N GLN A 32 2.03 4.49 -9.71
CA GLN A 32 2.74 3.20 -9.76
C GLN A 32 2.03 2.15 -8.87
N PRO A 33 1.73 0.95 -9.38
CA PRO A 33 1.18 -0.14 -8.57
C PRO A 33 2.15 -0.57 -7.45
N LEU A 34 1.62 -0.73 -6.23
CA LEU A 34 2.40 -1.11 -5.05
C LEU A 34 2.08 -2.52 -4.57
N LEU A 35 0.80 -2.88 -4.53
CA LEU A 35 0.33 -4.22 -4.20
C LEU A 35 -1.04 -4.46 -4.83
N VAL A 36 -1.46 -5.73 -4.84
CA VAL A 36 -2.77 -6.15 -5.30
C VAL A 36 -3.45 -6.96 -4.21
N MET A 37 -4.69 -6.59 -3.91
CA MET A 37 -5.58 -7.27 -2.99
C MET A 37 -6.69 -7.99 -3.75
N GLU A 38 -7.14 -9.13 -3.25
CA GLU A 38 -8.40 -9.73 -3.64
C GLU A 38 -9.45 -9.49 -2.56
N ALA A 39 -10.59 -8.95 -2.95
CA ALA A 39 -11.75 -8.79 -2.07
C ALA A 39 -13.02 -8.99 -2.89
N MET A 40 -14.04 -9.66 -2.32
CA MET A 40 -15.32 -9.91 -2.99
C MET A 40 -15.17 -10.55 -4.41
N LYS A 41 -14.17 -11.42 -4.60
CA LYS A 41 -13.81 -12.05 -5.89
C LYS A 41 -13.32 -11.08 -6.98
N MET A 42 -12.90 -9.88 -6.57
CA MET A 42 -12.35 -8.86 -7.46
C MET A 42 -10.94 -8.48 -7.00
N GLU A 43 -10.07 -8.20 -7.97
CA GLU A 43 -8.74 -7.69 -7.72
C GLU A 43 -8.77 -6.16 -7.60
N HIS A 44 -8.12 -5.64 -6.57
CA HIS A 44 -7.97 -4.22 -6.28
C HIS A 44 -6.49 -3.88 -6.19
N THR A 45 -6.04 -3.02 -7.10
CA THR A 45 -4.66 -2.53 -7.09
C THR A 45 -4.58 -1.30 -6.20
N ILE A 46 -3.59 -1.28 -5.31
CA ILE A 46 -3.25 -0.09 -4.53
C ILE A 46 -2.08 0.59 -5.22
N ASN A 47 -2.28 1.85 -5.61
CA ASN A 47 -1.32 2.65 -6.36
C ASN A 47 -0.71 3.74 -5.47
N ALA A 48 0.52 4.15 -5.79
CA ALA A 48 1.17 5.28 -5.14
C ALA A 48 0.38 6.57 -5.39
N PRO A 49 0.08 7.37 -4.34
CA PRO A 49 -0.67 8.61 -4.51
C PRO A 49 0.18 9.73 -5.11
N ALA A 50 1.50 9.68 -4.92
CA ALA A 50 2.48 10.66 -5.38
C ALA A 50 3.85 9.99 -5.55
N ASP A 51 4.81 10.74 -6.07
CA ASP A 51 6.21 10.34 -6.11
C ASP A 51 6.75 10.25 -4.67
N GLY A 52 7.50 9.20 -4.35
CA GLY A 52 8.02 9.01 -3.01
C GLY A 52 8.87 7.76 -2.81
N ILE A 53 9.09 7.44 -1.53
CA ILE A 53 9.85 6.26 -1.09
C ILE A 53 8.94 5.37 -0.25
N VAL A 54 8.95 4.06 -0.53
CA VAL A 54 8.32 3.04 0.30
C VAL A 54 9.19 2.86 1.55
N GLU A 55 8.67 3.21 2.72
CA GLU A 55 9.40 3.06 3.98
C GLU A 55 9.23 1.66 4.56
N GLN A 56 8.01 1.12 4.46
CA GLN A 56 7.67 -0.19 5.00
C GLN A 56 6.48 -0.79 4.28
N VAL A 57 6.49 -2.13 4.12
CA VAL A 57 5.35 -2.93 3.66
C VAL A 57 4.96 -3.85 4.83
N PHE A 58 3.72 -3.75 5.29
CA PHE A 58 3.28 -4.43 6.52
C PHE A 58 2.77 -5.86 6.32
N PHE A 59 2.47 -6.24 5.08
CA PHE A 59 1.86 -7.53 4.73
C PHE A 59 2.58 -8.18 3.56
N GLN A 60 2.44 -9.50 3.47
CA GLN A 60 3.00 -10.34 2.42
C GLN A 60 1.88 -11.03 1.64
N THR A 61 2.21 -11.54 0.44
CA THR A 61 1.28 -12.36 -0.34
C THR A 61 0.78 -13.55 0.49
N GLY A 62 -0.55 -13.72 0.54
CA GLY A 62 -1.25 -14.73 1.32
C GLY A 62 -1.86 -14.19 2.62
N ASP A 63 -1.47 -13.00 3.06
CA ASP A 63 -2.00 -12.43 4.31
C ASP A 63 -3.44 -11.92 4.16
N LEU A 64 -4.22 -12.12 5.22
CA LEU A 64 -5.54 -11.54 5.40
C LEU A 64 -5.40 -10.13 6.02
N VAL A 65 -6.05 -9.16 5.39
CA VAL A 65 -6.09 -7.77 5.85
C VAL A 65 -7.50 -7.36 6.23
N GLN A 66 -7.58 -6.60 7.33
CA GLN A 66 -8.82 -5.99 7.81
C GLN A 66 -9.05 -4.65 7.10
N ASN A 67 -10.26 -4.11 7.20
CA ASN A 67 -10.53 -2.73 6.76
C ASN A 67 -9.64 -1.74 7.54
N ASP A 68 -9.20 -0.70 6.85
CA ASP A 68 -8.32 0.37 7.34
C ASP A 68 -6.94 -0.07 7.85
N ALA A 69 -6.61 -1.36 7.70
CA ALA A 69 -5.27 -1.88 8.02
C ALA A 69 -4.22 -1.14 7.20
N GLU A 70 -3.19 -0.61 7.87
CA GLU A 70 -2.10 0.09 7.21
C GLU A 70 -1.27 -0.89 6.39
N LEU A 71 -1.24 -0.71 5.08
CA LEU A 71 -0.59 -1.63 4.15
C LEU A 71 0.85 -1.25 3.86
N ILE A 72 1.07 0.05 3.62
CA ILE A 72 2.37 0.62 3.26
C ILE A 72 2.55 1.95 3.98
N LYS A 73 3.73 2.11 4.60
CA LYS A 73 4.24 3.41 5.05
C LYS A 73 5.09 4.01 3.94
N PHE A 74 4.86 5.28 3.63
CA PHE A 74 5.47 5.98 2.51
C PHE A 74 5.78 7.43 2.90
N SER A 75 6.90 7.95 2.40
CA SER A 75 7.27 9.36 2.46
C SER A 75 7.31 9.99 1.08
N LEU A 76 6.87 11.25 1.01
CA LEU A 76 6.89 12.05 -0.20
C LEU A 76 8.32 12.42 -0.59
N LEU A 77 8.62 12.42 -1.89
CA LEU A 77 9.85 12.96 -2.45
C LEU A 77 9.74 14.45 -2.81
#